data_AF-A0A956I4L1-F1
#
_entry.id   AF-A0A956I4L1-F1
#
_cell.length_a   1.000
_cell.length_b   1.000
_cell.length_c   1.000
_cell.angle_alpha   90.00
_cell.angle_beta   90.00
_cell.angle_gamma   90.00
#
_symmetry.space_group_name_H-M   'P 1'
#
loop_
_entity.id
_entity.type
_entity.pdbx_description
1 polymer ?
#
loop_
_entity_poly.entity_id
_entity_poly.type
_entity_poly.pdbx_seq_one_letter_code
_entity_poly.pdbx_strand_id
1 'polypeptide(L)'
;MSAASSTTDDLDASESGPRLRPGAEAELARAALVARLRCGATGDDLRGARLSGADLSGVDLSGRDMTGADLSRADLRGARLVGAGLASVDLSEAVLDDAELAGASLSSAILEGASALRAGFGRADLRRAAFFGAHLEGASFVEARLAHADLRRVHARGARFHEADLHGADLGQADLSDADLSKADVDHASFLEADLRRARLRSLRGFERASFLRADVRDVDFSGAYLLRRHVLDENYLEEFRTRGPAYAVAYWVWWATSDCGRSVARWTAWTLAIALAYGFAFQLVTMDYGGHETWLSPFYYSVVTLTTLGYGDVLPGSVGAQMLAMSEVILGYLMLGGVISIFSNKLARRGE
;
A
#
# COMPACT_ATOMS: atom_id res chain seq x y z
N MET A 1 81.51 14.51 -56.28
CA MET A 1 80.16 14.60 -56.91
C MET A 1 79.70 13.17 -57.14
N SER A 2 78.80 12.67 -56.29
CA SER A 2 77.37 12.49 -56.62
C SER A 2 77.15 11.11 -57.29
N ALA A 3 76.21 10.23 -56.94
CA ALA A 3 75.19 10.11 -55.91
C ALA A 3 74.79 8.61 -55.90
N ALA A 4 74.57 8.02 -54.73
CA ALA A 4 73.27 7.55 -54.23
C ALA A 4 72.72 6.24 -54.84
N SER A 5 72.61 5.25 -53.95
CA SER A 5 71.78 4.04 -54.06
C SER A 5 70.45 4.26 -53.34
N SER A 6 69.35 3.70 -53.86
CA SER A 6 68.19 3.20 -53.08
C SER A 6 67.15 2.68 -54.07
N THR A 7 66.98 1.35 -54.21
CA THR A 7 65.98 0.50 -53.53
C THR A 7 64.53 0.76 -53.93
N THR A 8 63.97 -0.33 -54.44
CA THR A 8 62.63 -0.68 -54.90
C THR A 8 61.54 -0.57 -53.84
N ASP A 9 60.31 -0.40 -54.35
CA ASP A 9 59.00 -0.85 -53.83
C ASP A 9 58.68 -0.63 -52.35
N ASP A 10 57.62 0.15 -52.10
CA ASP A 10 56.48 -0.34 -51.31
C ASP A 10 55.23 0.51 -51.58
N LEU A 11 54.23 -0.16 -52.13
CA LEU A 11 52.83 0.21 -52.11
C LEU A 11 52.30 -0.06 -50.70
N ASP A 12 51.93 0.97 -49.94
CA ASP A 12 51.01 0.76 -48.81
C ASP A 12 50.06 1.95 -48.66
N ALA A 13 48.90 1.82 -49.32
CA ALA A 13 47.75 2.67 -49.11
C ALA A 13 47.11 2.29 -47.77
N SER A 14 47.59 2.90 -46.68
CA SER A 14 46.88 2.85 -45.40
C SER A 14 45.70 3.82 -45.43
N GLU A 15 44.52 3.33 -45.80
CA GLU A 15 43.24 3.94 -45.44
C GLU A 15 43.05 3.83 -43.92
N SER A 16 43.75 4.67 -43.16
CA SER A 16 43.37 4.95 -41.77
C SER A 16 42.50 6.21 -41.76
N GLY A 17 41.21 6.04 -42.05
CA GLY A 17 40.22 7.07 -41.72
C GLY A 17 40.31 7.44 -40.23
N PRO A 18 39.94 8.67 -39.84
CA PRO A 18 40.09 9.13 -38.46
C PRO A 18 39.25 8.24 -37.52
N ARG A 19 39.91 7.48 -36.65
CA ARG A 19 39.24 6.68 -35.61
C ARG A 19 38.51 7.61 -34.66
N LEU A 20 37.18 7.54 -34.62
CA LEU A 20 36.35 8.30 -33.71
C LEU A 20 36.61 7.83 -32.27
N ARG A 21 36.45 8.73 -31.30
CA ARG A 21 36.58 8.36 -29.88
C ARG A 21 35.47 7.33 -29.55
N PRO A 22 35.72 6.34 -28.66
CA PRO A 22 34.75 5.28 -28.35
C PRO A 22 33.34 5.78 -27.97
N GLY A 23 33.23 6.96 -27.34
CA GLY A 23 31.94 7.58 -27.02
C GLY A 23 31.20 8.16 -28.24
N ALA A 24 31.93 8.68 -29.23
CA ALA A 24 31.34 9.26 -30.44
C ALA A 24 30.76 8.19 -31.37
N GLU A 25 31.37 7.00 -31.42
CA GLU A 25 30.83 5.86 -32.17
C GLU A 25 29.52 5.35 -31.56
N ALA A 26 29.45 5.28 -30.23
CA ALA A 26 28.24 4.88 -29.52
C ALA A 26 27.09 5.89 -29.69
N GLU A 27 27.38 7.20 -29.65
CA GLU A 27 26.39 8.24 -29.92
C GLU A 27 25.89 8.20 -31.37
N LEU A 28 26.78 7.97 -32.33
CA LEU A 28 26.40 7.85 -33.74
C LEU A 28 25.53 6.61 -33.98
N ALA A 29 25.87 5.47 -33.36
CA ALA A 29 25.06 4.26 -33.41
C ALA A 29 23.67 4.46 -32.80
N ARG A 30 23.60 5.15 -31.64
CA ARG A 30 22.33 5.54 -31.00
C ARG A 30 21.50 6.44 -31.92
N ALA A 31 22.10 7.48 -32.50
CA ALA A 31 21.42 8.40 -33.41
C ALA A 31 20.89 7.69 -34.66
N ALA A 32 21.68 6.78 -35.24
CA ALA A 32 21.28 5.98 -36.39
C ALA A 32 20.11 5.04 -36.06
N LEU A 33 20.13 4.41 -34.87
CA LEU A 33 19.02 3.59 -34.39
C LEU A 33 17.74 4.43 -34.20
N VAL A 34 17.83 5.59 -33.54
CA VAL A 34 16.69 6.50 -33.36
C VAL A 34 16.12 6.93 -34.70
N ALA A 35 16.96 7.28 -35.68
CA ALA A 35 16.50 7.65 -37.03
C ALA A 35 15.73 6.51 -37.71
N ARG A 36 16.21 5.26 -37.60
CA ARG A 36 15.50 4.09 -38.14
C ARG A 36 14.16 3.86 -37.45
N LEU A 37 14.10 3.99 -36.13
CA LEU A 37 12.87 3.86 -35.36
C LEU A 37 11.83 4.91 -35.77
N ARG A 38 12.24 6.17 -35.95
CA ARG A 38 11.36 7.24 -36.45
C ARG A 38 10.86 7.00 -37.87
N CYS A 39 11.60 6.25 -38.69
CA CYS A 39 11.16 5.80 -40.01
C CYS A 39 10.31 4.51 -39.98
N GLY A 40 10.01 3.95 -38.81
CA GLY A 40 9.16 2.77 -38.65
C GLY A 40 9.88 1.43 -38.81
N ALA A 41 11.21 1.36 -38.61
CA ALA A 41 11.96 0.11 -38.73
C ALA A 41 11.49 -0.96 -37.74
N THR A 42 11.20 -2.18 -38.24
CA THR A 42 10.59 -3.27 -37.46
C THR A 42 11.53 -4.37 -36.93
N GLY A 43 12.78 -4.40 -37.39
CA GLY A 43 13.72 -5.50 -37.11
C GLY A 43 14.83 -5.23 -36.10
N ASP A 44 14.93 -4.01 -35.55
CA ASP A 44 15.98 -3.69 -34.58
C ASP A 44 15.73 -4.41 -33.24
N ASP A 45 16.77 -5.03 -32.68
CA ASP A 45 16.76 -5.53 -31.29
C ASP A 45 16.94 -4.34 -30.35
N LEU A 46 15.94 -4.11 -29.50
CA LEU A 46 15.92 -2.99 -28.55
C LEU A 46 16.15 -3.44 -27.11
N ARG A 47 16.38 -4.73 -26.86
CA ARG A 47 16.71 -5.25 -25.53
C ARG A 47 18.02 -4.66 -25.05
N GLY A 48 18.02 -4.06 -23.86
CA GLY A 48 19.21 -3.41 -23.32
C GLY A 48 19.73 -2.22 -24.14
N ALA A 49 18.94 -1.69 -25.08
CA ALA A 49 19.35 -0.57 -25.92
C ALA A 49 19.64 0.67 -25.07
N ARG A 50 20.72 1.40 -25.41
CA ARG A 50 21.09 2.66 -24.76
C ARG A 50 20.52 3.83 -25.53
N LEU A 51 19.32 4.24 -25.14
CA LEU A 51 18.52 5.28 -25.76
C LEU A 51 18.28 6.47 -24.81
N SER A 52 19.12 6.62 -23.77
CA SER A 52 19.07 7.77 -22.87
C SER A 52 19.08 9.09 -23.65
N GLY A 53 18.17 10.01 -23.28
CA GLY A 53 17.99 11.30 -23.93
C GLY A 53 17.61 11.24 -25.42
N ALA A 54 17.11 10.11 -25.92
CA ALA A 54 16.68 10.00 -27.32
C ALA A 54 15.34 10.70 -27.55
N ASP A 55 15.17 11.30 -28.73
CA ASP A 55 13.88 11.80 -29.19
C ASP A 55 13.14 10.69 -29.96
N LEU A 56 12.20 10.05 -29.26
CA LEU A 56 11.29 9.02 -29.73
C LEU A 56 9.84 9.50 -29.69
N SER A 57 9.63 10.82 -29.71
CA SER A 57 8.29 11.43 -29.71
C SER A 57 7.48 10.95 -30.93
N GLY A 58 6.24 10.53 -30.67
CA GLY A 58 5.30 10.03 -31.68
C GLY A 58 5.69 8.72 -32.37
N VAL A 59 6.78 8.07 -31.97
CA VAL A 59 7.24 6.82 -32.60
C VAL A 59 6.33 5.65 -32.24
N ASP A 60 6.07 4.77 -33.20
CA ASP A 60 5.37 3.51 -32.95
C ASP A 60 6.35 2.40 -32.55
N LEU A 61 6.35 2.10 -31.26
CA LEU A 61 7.11 1.05 -30.59
C LEU A 61 6.18 -0.08 -30.09
N SER A 62 4.96 -0.18 -30.62
CA SER A 62 3.97 -1.17 -30.20
C SER A 62 4.51 -2.59 -30.37
N GLY A 63 4.31 -3.43 -29.35
CA GLY A 63 4.75 -4.83 -29.32
C GLY A 63 6.27 -5.06 -29.33
N ARG A 64 7.10 -4.01 -29.27
CA ARG A 64 8.56 -4.15 -29.26
C ARG A 64 9.07 -4.61 -27.91
N ASP A 65 10.11 -5.43 -27.93
CA ASP A 65 10.82 -5.83 -26.71
C ASP A 65 12.02 -4.90 -26.49
N MET A 66 11.91 -4.12 -25.43
CA MET A 66 12.87 -3.15 -24.92
C MET A 66 13.25 -3.51 -23.47
N THR A 67 13.15 -4.78 -23.12
CA THR A 67 13.47 -5.27 -21.78
C THR A 67 14.90 -4.85 -21.40
N GLY A 68 15.04 -4.21 -20.23
CA GLY A 68 16.33 -3.70 -19.72
C GLY A 68 16.92 -2.52 -20.51
N ALA A 69 16.19 -1.92 -21.44
CA ALA A 69 16.68 -0.73 -22.16
C ALA A 69 16.83 0.47 -21.22
N ASP A 70 17.79 1.33 -21.54
CA ASP A 70 17.97 2.64 -20.91
C ASP A 70 17.31 3.70 -21.79
N LEU A 71 16.14 4.17 -21.35
CA LEU A 71 15.36 5.26 -21.90
C LEU A 71 15.31 6.45 -20.92
N SER A 72 16.27 6.54 -19.99
CA SER A 72 16.34 7.64 -19.04
C SER A 72 16.39 8.98 -19.80
N ARG A 73 15.60 9.96 -19.36
CA ARG A 73 15.50 11.29 -20.00
C ARG A 73 15.06 11.29 -21.47
N ALA A 74 14.59 10.17 -22.02
CA ALA A 74 14.10 10.12 -23.39
C ALA A 74 12.80 10.93 -23.54
N ASP A 75 12.60 11.51 -24.72
CA ASP A 75 11.33 12.10 -25.11
C ASP A 75 10.49 11.04 -25.84
N LEU A 76 9.41 10.60 -25.19
CA LEU A 76 8.44 9.61 -25.66
C LEU A 76 7.05 10.24 -25.76
N ARG A 77 6.94 11.57 -25.88
CA ARG A 77 5.65 12.27 -25.98
C ARG A 77 4.81 11.70 -27.12
N GLY A 78 3.58 11.27 -26.82
CA GLY A 78 2.67 10.69 -27.80
C GLY A 78 3.16 9.39 -28.47
N ALA A 79 4.22 8.75 -27.95
CA ALA A 79 4.70 7.49 -28.50
C ALA A 79 3.68 6.37 -28.28
N ARG A 80 3.59 5.43 -29.24
CA ARG A 80 2.74 4.24 -29.13
C ARG A 80 3.56 3.07 -28.62
N LEU A 81 3.29 2.62 -27.41
CA LEU A 81 3.98 1.55 -26.70
C LEU A 81 3.01 0.40 -26.37
N VAL A 82 1.91 0.29 -27.11
CA VAL A 82 0.84 -0.68 -26.85
C VAL A 82 1.41 -2.10 -26.89
N GLY A 83 1.26 -2.85 -25.80
CA GLY A 83 1.78 -4.21 -25.67
C GLY A 83 3.31 -4.35 -25.73
N ALA A 84 4.07 -3.26 -25.61
CA ALA A 84 5.54 -3.33 -25.61
C ALA A 84 6.09 -4.08 -24.38
N GLY A 85 7.18 -4.82 -24.56
CA GLY A 85 7.96 -5.44 -23.49
C GLY A 85 8.95 -4.43 -22.90
N LEU A 86 8.66 -3.90 -21.73
CA LEU A 86 9.40 -2.84 -21.04
C LEU A 86 9.85 -3.31 -19.64
N ALA A 87 10.01 -4.61 -19.44
CA ALA A 87 10.39 -5.15 -18.14
C ALA A 87 11.78 -4.64 -17.75
N SER A 88 11.94 -4.16 -16.51
CA SER A 88 13.20 -3.59 -16.01
C SER A 88 13.79 -2.47 -16.88
N VAL A 89 12.97 -1.76 -17.66
CA VAL A 89 13.40 -0.57 -18.40
C VAL A 89 13.69 0.58 -17.44
N ASP A 90 14.69 1.41 -17.76
CA ASP A 90 14.92 2.68 -17.09
C ASP A 90 14.27 3.81 -17.90
N LEU A 91 13.23 4.43 -17.34
CA LEU A 91 12.51 5.61 -17.84
C LEU A 91 12.65 6.79 -16.86
N SER A 92 13.68 6.78 -16.01
CA SER A 92 13.92 7.85 -15.04
C SER A 92 14.01 9.20 -15.75
N GLU A 93 13.28 10.20 -15.23
CA GLU A 93 13.20 11.56 -15.81
C GLU A 93 12.74 11.61 -17.29
N ALA A 94 12.19 10.52 -17.86
CA ALA A 94 11.68 10.50 -19.24
C ALA A 94 10.38 11.30 -19.37
N VAL A 95 10.04 11.72 -20.59
CA VAL A 95 8.79 12.41 -20.89
C VAL A 95 7.88 11.52 -21.73
N LEU A 96 6.85 10.98 -21.10
CA LEU A 96 5.83 10.07 -21.61
C LEU A 96 4.45 10.75 -21.77
N ASP A 97 4.40 12.08 -21.80
CA ASP A 97 3.13 12.80 -21.88
C ASP A 97 2.33 12.34 -23.11
N ASP A 98 1.04 12.05 -22.90
CA ASP A 98 0.11 11.52 -23.91
C ASP A 98 0.55 10.18 -24.57
N ALA A 99 1.53 9.46 -24.02
CA ALA A 99 1.96 8.16 -24.56
C ALA A 99 0.92 7.05 -24.33
N GLU A 100 0.83 6.11 -25.27
CA GLU A 100 -0.08 4.96 -25.21
C GLU A 100 0.65 3.69 -24.76
N LEU A 101 0.53 3.31 -23.49
CA LEU A 101 1.17 2.12 -22.89
C LEU A 101 0.18 0.98 -22.58
N ALA A 102 -0.97 0.95 -23.25
CA ALA A 102 -2.01 -0.02 -22.95
C ALA A 102 -1.49 -1.46 -23.12
N GLY A 103 -1.64 -2.29 -22.09
CA GLY A 103 -1.18 -3.68 -22.09
C GLY A 103 0.34 -3.88 -22.14
N ALA A 104 1.14 -2.82 -22.02
CA ALA A 104 2.60 -2.94 -21.98
C ALA A 104 3.06 -3.66 -20.70
N SER A 105 4.20 -4.35 -20.77
CA SER A 105 4.81 -5.04 -19.63
C SER A 105 5.94 -4.20 -19.06
N LEU A 106 5.66 -3.43 -18.01
CA LEU A 106 6.58 -2.55 -17.29
C LEU A 106 6.96 -3.12 -15.90
N SER A 107 6.97 -4.44 -15.75
CA SER A 107 7.29 -5.05 -14.44
C SER A 107 8.70 -4.65 -14.00
N SER A 108 8.83 -4.14 -12.78
CA SER A 108 10.09 -3.61 -12.23
C SER A 108 10.73 -2.48 -13.07
N ALA A 109 9.95 -1.75 -13.87
CA ALA A 109 10.43 -0.56 -14.57
C ALA A 109 10.70 0.59 -13.59
N ILE A 110 11.65 1.46 -13.95
CA ILE A 110 12.00 2.66 -13.17
C ILE A 110 11.44 3.87 -13.90
N LEU A 111 10.51 4.60 -13.29
CA LEU A 111 9.86 5.81 -13.79
C LEU A 111 10.03 6.97 -12.79
N GLU A 112 11.11 6.96 -12.01
CA GLU A 112 11.37 7.97 -10.98
C GLU A 112 11.49 9.36 -11.62
N GLY A 113 10.71 10.32 -11.11
CA GLY A 113 10.66 11.69 -11.63
C GLY A 113 10.17 11.83 -13.08
N ALA A 114 9.68 10.77 -13.72
CA ALA A 114 9.19 10.83 -15.09
C ALA A 114 7.94 11.73 -15.19
N SER A 115 7.76 12.36 -16.35
CA SER A 115 6.50 13.03 -16.71
C SER A 115 5.68 12.09 -17.56
N ALA A 116 4.48 11.71 -17.13
CA ALA A 116 3.55 10.86 -17.87
C ALA A 116 2.14 11.45 -17.81
N LEU A 117 2.03 12.75 -18.07
CA LEU A 117 0.77 13.48 -18.04
C LEU A 117 -0.18 12.88 -19.07
N ARG A 118 -1.40 12.52 -18.65
CA ARG A 118 -2.43 11.88 -19.50
C ARG A 118 -1.98 10.59 -20.21
N ALA A 119 -0.88 9.97 -19.79
CA ALA A 119 -0.42 8.72 -20.38
C ALA A 119 -1.39 7.56 -20.09
N GLY A 120 -1.52 6.63 -21.04
CA GLY A 120 -2.46 5.52 -20.98
C GLY A 120 -1.80 4.19 -20.58
N PHE A 121 -1.80 3.85 -19.30
CA PHE A 121 -1.30 2.58 -18.75
C PHE A 121 -2.40 1.50 -18.61
N GLY A 122 -3.50 1.59 -19.35
CA GLY A 122 -4.64 0.70 -19.19
C GLY A 122 -4.26 -0.77 -19.40
N ARG A 123 -4.59 -1.65 -18.44
CA ARG A 123 -4.22 -3.09 -18.44
C ARG A 123 -2.70 -3.37 -18.50
N ALA A 124 -1.84 -2.37 -18.27
CA ALA A 124 -0.40 -2.56 -18.22
C ALA A 124 0.00 -3.40 -16.99
N ASP A 125 1.10 -4.13 -17.11
CA ASP A 125 1.74 -4.80 -15.98
C ASP A 125 2.84 -3.90 -15.40
N LEU A 126 2.55 -3.27 -14.26
CA LEU A 126 3.39 -2.34 -13.54
C LEU A 126 3.81 -2.88 -12.16
N ARG A 127 3.75 -4.21 -11.99
CA ARG A 127 4.12 -4.84 -10.72
C ARG A 127 5.55 -4.46 -10.35
N ARG A 128 5.74 -3.99 -9.11
CA ARG A 128 7.04 -3.55 -8.58
C ARG A 128 7.70 -2.40 -9.34
N ALA A 129 6.97 -1.68 -10.19
CA ALA A 129 7.50 -0.49 -10.85
C ALA A 129 7.71 0.64 -9.84
N ALA A 130 8.74 1.47 -10.07
CA ALA A 130 9.05 2.62 -9.23
C ALA A 130 8.62 3.91 -9.92
N PHE A 131 7.73 4.68 -9.29
CA PHE A 131 7.20 5.96 -9.76
C PHE A 131 7.54 7.10 -8.81
N PHE A 132 8.54 6.95 -7.93
CA PHE A 132 8.81 7.94 -6.90
C PHE A 132 8.90 9.36 -7.47
N GLY A 133 8.04 10.26 -7.01
CA GLY A 133 7.98 11.65 -7.47
C GLY A 133 7.55 11.88 -8.92
N ALA A 134 6.98 10.88 -9.61
CA ALA A 134 6.54 11.01 -11.00
C ALA A 134 5.30 11.92 -11.16
N HIS A 135 5.17 12.57 -12.32
CA HIS A 135 4.02 13.38 -12.68
C HIS A 135 3.04 12.57 -13.51
N LEU A 136 1.89 12.23 -12.91
CA LEU A 136 0.88 11.31 -13.43
C LEU A 136 -0.49 11.99 -13.57
N GLU A 137 -0.54 13.32 -13.67
CA GLU A 137 -1.81 14.06 -13.71
C GLU A 137 -2.65 13.62 -14.91
N GLY A 138 -3.90 13.23 -14.65
CA GLY A 138 -4.82 12.70 -15.66
C GLY A 138 -4.41 11.38 -16.31
N ALA A 139 -3.35 10.72 -15.83
CA ALA A 139 -2.92 9.42 -16.35
C ALA A 139 -3.98 8.33 -16.07
N SER A 140 -3.97 7.29 -16.90
CA SER A 140 -5.00 6.25 -16.87
C SER A 140 -4.40 4.87 -16.60
N PHE A 141 -4.64 4.35 -15.39
CA PHE A 141 -4.25 3.03 -14.90
C PHE A 141 -5.43 2.04 -14.82
N VAL A 142 -6.48 2.26 -15.62
CA VAL A 142 -7.68 1.41 -15.62
C VAL A 142 -7.31 -0.05 -15.84
N GLU A 143 -7.72 -0.93 -14.93
CA GLU A 143 -7.39 -2.37 -14.92
C GLU A 143 -5.87 -2.70 -14.93
N ALA A 144 -5.00 -1.74 -14.60
CA ALA A 144 -3.56 -1.96 -14.54
C ALA A 144 -3.18 -2.78 -13.30
N ARG A 145 -2.06 -3.52 -13.39
CA ARG A 145 -1.49 -4.28 -12.26
C ARG A 145 -0.35 -3.51 -11.65
N LEU A 146 -0.55 -2.90 -10.49
CA LEU A 146 0.40 -2.09 -9.75
C LEU A 146 0.81 -2.74 -8.42
N ALA A 147 0.62 -4.05 -8.27
CA ALA A 147 0.96 -4.74 -7.03
C ALA A 147 2.44 -4.49 -6.65
N HIS A 148 2.65 -4.04 -5.40
CA HIS A 148 3.95 -3.66 -4.85
C HIS A 148 4.67 -2.53 -5.59
N ALA A 149 3.97 -1.70 -6.36
CA ALA A 149 4.56 -0.52 -6.97
C ALA A 149 4.87 0.56 -5.92
N ASP A 150 5.95 1.30 -6.13
CA ASP A 150 6.29 2.49 -5.34
C ASP A 150 5.71 3.73 -6.04
N LEU A 151 4.63 4.26 -5.49
CA LEU A 151 3.93 5.47 -5.94
C LEU A 151 4.11 6.61 -4.93
N ARG A 152 5.16 6.57 -4.09
CA ARG A 152 5.35 7.62 -3.09
C ARG A 152 5.60 8.96 -3.76
N ARG A 153 4.99 10.01 -3.21
CA ARG A 153 5.15 11.40 -3.65
C ARG A 153 4.79 11.66 -5.12
N VAL A 154 4.01 10.79 -5.76
CA VAL A 154 3.53 11.03 -7.13
C VAL A 154 2.54 12.20 -7.17
N HIS A 155 2.51 12.89 -8.30
CA HIS A 155 1.48 13.88 -8.64
C HIS A 155 0.43 13.22 -9.54
N ALA A 156 -0.59 12.60 -8.95
CA ALA A 156 -1.60 11.80 -9.65
C ALA A 156 -2.99 12.46 -9.62
N ARG A 157 -3.03 13.80 -9.61
CA ARG A 157 -4.29 14.54 -9.61
C ARG A 157 -5.16 14.17 -10.80
N GLY A 158 -6.42 13.80 -10.54
CA GLY A 158 -7.37 13.38 -11.58
C GLY A 158 -6.99 12.09 -12.33
N ALA A 159 -5.99 11.35 -11.85
CA ALA A 159 -5.62 10.07 -12.45
C ALA A 159 -6.72 9.02 -12.23
N ARG A 160 -6.79 8.03 -13.12
CA ARG A 160 -7.83 6.97 -13.09
C ARG A 160 -7.21 5.63 -12.75
N PHE A 161 -7.52 5.11 -11.57
CA PHE A 161 -7.17 3.78 -11.06
C PHE A 161 -8.38 2.84 -11.01
N HIS A 162 -9.42 3.10 -11.82
CA HIS A 162 -10.62 2.27 -11.85
C HIS A 162 -10.29 0.79 -12.06
N GLU A 163 -10.73 -0.08 -11.15
CA GLU A 163 -10.45 -1.53 -11.17
C GLU A 163 -8.95 -1.91 -11.23
N ALA A 164 -8.04 -0.99 -10.88
CA ALA A 164 -6.62 -1.29 -10.77
C ALA A 164 -6.31 -2.20 -9.58
N ASP A 165 -5.27 -3.02 -9.71
CA ASP A 165 -4.71 -3.82 -8.61
C ASP A 165 -3.55 -3.04 -7.97
N LEU A 166 -3.78 -2.49 -6.79
CA LEU A 166 -2.82 -1.75 -5.96
C LEU A 166 -2.37 -2.58 -4.75
N HIS A 167 -2.50 -3.91 -4.79
CA HIS A 167 -2.14 -4.77 -3.65
C HIS A 167 -0.70 -4.50 -3.18
N GLY A 168 -0.54 -4.10 -1.93
CA GLY A 168 0.76 -3.81 -1.32
C GLY A 168 1.52 -2.65 -1.96
N ALA A 169 0.87 -1.79 -2.75
CA ALA A 169 1.49 -0.58 -3.32
C ALA A 169 1.67 0.50 -2.25
N ASP A 170 2.72 1.31 -2.39
CA ASP A 170 2.99 2.43 -1.47
C ASP A 170 2.66 3.76 -2.14
N LEU A 171 1.55 4.39 -1.72
CA LEU A 171 1.10 5.72 -2.17
C LEU A 171 1.37 6.78 -1.10
N GLY A 172 2.38 6.58 -0.23
CA GLY A 172 2.74 7.53 0.81
C GLY A 172 3.04 8.93 0.25
N GLN A 173 2.40 9.95 0.81
CA GLN A 173 2.53 11.36 0.41
C GLN A 173 2.16 11.63 -1.06
N ALA A 174 1.43 10.72 -1.72
CA ALA A 174 0.94 10.94 -3.07
C ALA A 174 -0.16 12.01 -3.10
N ASP A 175 -0.17 12.84 -4.15
CA ASP A 175 -1.32 13.68 -4.49
C ASP A 175 -2.28 12.87 -5.37
N LEU A 176 -3.37 12.41 -4.77
CA LEU A 176 -4.48 11.69 -5.42
C LEU A 176 -5.75 12.54 -5.43
N SER A 177 -5.62 13.86 -5.33
CA SER A 177 -6.77 14.74 -5.36
C SER A 177 -7.53 14.59 -6.69
N ASP A 178 -8.86 14.61 -6.64
CA ASP A 178 -9.72 14.37 -7.80
C ASP A 178 -9.55 12.99 -8.50
N ALA A 179 -8.72 12.08 -7.98
CA ALA A 179 -8.44 10.78 -8.61
C ALA A 179 -9.63 9.81 -8.49
N ASP A 180 -9.75 8.88 -9.43
CA ASP A 180 -10.76 7.82 -9.41
C ASP A 180 -10.13 6.48 -9.02
N LEU A 181 -10.34 6.04 -7.78
CA LEU A 181 -9.92 4.72 -7.30
C LEU A 181 -11.10 3.76 -7.15
N SER A 182 -12.23 4.03 -7.81
CA SER A 182 -13.41 3.19 -7.66
C SER A 182 -13.13 1.74 -8.09
N LYS A 183 -13.56 0.79 -7.24
CA LYS A 183 -13.33 -0.66 -7.40
C LYS A 183 -11.87 -1.12 -7.43
N ALA A 184 -10.90 -0.23 -7.19
CA ALA A 184 -9.51 -0.64 -7.05
C ALA A 184 -9.34 -1.61 -5.88
N ASP A 185 -8.39 -2.52 -6.00
CA ASP A 185 -7.98 -3.40 -4.91
C ASP A 185 -6.77 -2.78 -4.19
N VAL A 186 -6.93 -2.41 -2.93
CA VAL A 186 -5.90 -1.75 -2.13
C VAL A 186 -5.45 -2.60 -0.96
N ASP A 187 -5.66 -3.92 -1.00
CA ASP A 187 -5.23 -4.82 0.08
C ASP A 187 -3.73 -4.63 0.40
N HIS A 188 -3.40 -4.34 1.67
CA HIS A 188 -2.05 -3.97 2.14
C HIS A 188 -1.42 -2.70 1.54
N ALA A 189 -2.17 -1.89 0.79
CA ALA A 189 -1.63 -0.64 0.28
C ALA A 189 -1.43 0.39 1.41
N SER A 190 -0.48 1.30 1.21
CA SER A 190 -0.21 2.42 2.12
C SER A 190 -0.64 3.74 1.48
N PHE A 191 -1.49 4.50 2.17
CA PHE A 191 -1.87 5.88 1.83
C PHE A 191 -1.36 6.86 2.89
N LEU A 192 -0.24 6.55 3.55
CA LEU A 192 0.32 7.38 4.61
C LEU A 192 0.49 8.83 4.14
N GLU A 193 -0.18 9.79 4.79
CA GLU A 193 -0.10 11.22 4.45
C GLU A 193 -0.50 11.55 2.98
N ALA A 194 -1.22 10.65 2.30
CA ALA A 194 -1.69 10.89 0.94
C ALA A 194 -2.84 11.92 0.91
N ASP A 195 -2.91 12.72 -0.15
CA ASP A 195 -4.02 13.63 -0.39
C ASP A 195 -5.09 12.94 -1.23
N LEU A 196 -6.23 12.63 -0.63
CA LEU A 196 -7.37 11.98 -1.28
C LEU A 196 -8.53 12.96 -1.48
N ARG A 197 -8.32 14.28 -1.41
CA ARG A 197 -9.41 15.25 -1.49
C ARG A 197 -10.18 15.13 -2.78
N ARG A 198 -11.51 15.04 -2.68
CA ARG A 198 -12.44 14.83 -3.82
C ARG A 198 -12.17 13.56 -4.64
N ALA A 199 -11.36 12.63 -4.13
CA ALA A 199 -11.15 11.34 -4.79
C ALA A 199 -12.43 10.50 -4.75
N ARG A 200 -12.61 9.65 -5.77
CA ARG A 200 -13.72 8.69 -5.83
C ARG A 200 -13.27 7.35 -5.30
N LEU A 201 -13.79 6.94 -4.15
CA LEU A 201 -13.40 5.71 -3.45
C LEU A 201 -14.53 4.66 -3.40
N ARG A 202 -15.49 4.74 -4.32
CA ARG A 202 -16.67 3.86 -4.33
C ARG A 202 -16.27 2.40 -4.57
N SER A 203 -16.80 1.49 -3.75
CA SER A 203 -16.57 0.05 -3.87
C SER A 203 -15.09 -0.36 -3.82
N LEU A 204 -14.24 0.43 -3.13
CA LEU A 204 -12.84 0.09 -2.90
C LEU A 204 -12.74 -1.28 -2.18
N ARG A 205 -11.81 -2.14 -2.61
CA ARG A 205 -11.64 -3.50 -2.08
C ARG A 205 -10.36 -3.59 -1.24
N GLY A 206 -10.33 -4.46 -0.23
CA GLY A 206 -9.13 -4.70 0.59
C GLY A 206 -8.76 -3.55 1.54
N PHE A 207 -9.64 -2.54 1.70
CA PHE A 207 -9.34 -1.35 2.49
C PHE A 207 -9.17 -1.66 3.99
N GLU A 208 -9.70 -2.77 4.50
CA GLU A 208 -9.57 -3.15 5.91
C GLU A 208 -8.13 -3.47 6.32
N ARG A 209 -7.28 -3.82 5.35
CA ARG A 209 -5.85 -4.12 5.53
C ARG A 209 -4.94 -3.05 4.94
N ALA A 210 -5.51 -2.04 4.30
CA ALA A 210 -4.80 -0.86 3.85
C ALA A 210 -4.63 0.13 5.01
N SER A 211 -3.55 0.91 4.95
CA SER A 211 -3.28 2.01 5.87
C SER A 211 -3.69 3.33 5.24
N PHE A 212 -4.51 4.11 5.94
CA PHE A 212 -4.91 5.47 5.57
C PHE A 212 -4.45 6.49 6.61
N LEU A 213 -3.35 6.17 7.32
CA LEU A 213 -2.85 6.99 8.39
C LEU A 213 -2.48 8.39 7.88
N ARG A 214 -3.03 9.43 8.52
CA ARG A 214 -2.88 10.85 8.15
C ARG A 214 -3.30 11.20 6.72
N ALA A 215 -4.03 10.33 6.02
CA ALA A 215 -4.53 10.64 4.70
C ALA A 215 -5.59 11.77 4.76
N ASP A 216 -5.51 12.73 3.83
CA ASP A 216 -6.49 13.81 3.73
C ASP A 216 -7.70 13.36 2.93
N VAL A 217 -8.77 13.00 3.64
CA VAL A 217 -10.04 12.55 3.06
C VAL A 217 -11.13 13.64 3.08
N ARG A 218 -10.74 14.92 3.18
CA ARG A 218 -11.71 16.04 3.10
C ARG A 218 -12.37 16.06 1.73
N ASP A 219 -13.65 16.42 1.69
CA ASP A 219 -14.44 16.53 0.45
C ASP A 219 -14.52 15.25 -0.40
N VAL A 220 -14.20 14.09 0.17
CA VAL A 220 -14.45 12.78 -0.46
C VAL A 220 -15.93 12.45 -0.40
N ASP A 221 -16.50 12.08 -1.54
CA ASP A 221 -17.86 11.52 -1.57
C ASP A 221 -17.82 10.06 -1.10
N PHE A 222 -18.30 9.85 0.13
CA PHE A 222 -18.42 8.53 0.73
C PHE A 222 -19.78 7.86 0.47
N SER A 223 -20.57 8.35 -0.50
CA SER A 223 -21.82 7.70 -0.91
C SER A 223 -21.58 6.25 -1.34
N GLY A 224 -22.02 5.29 -0.52
CA GLY A 224 -21.77 3.86 -0.74
C GLY A 224 -20.37 3.37 -0.33
N ALA A 225 -19.59 4.18 0.40
CA ALA A 225 -18.27 3.85 0.94
C ALA A 225 -18.16 4.21 2.45
N TYR A 226 -19.27 4.09 3.19
CA TYR A 226 -19.35 4.50 4.61
C TYR A 226 -18.39 3.71 5.52
N LEU A 227 -18.20 2.41 5.26
CA LEU A 227 -17.26 1.57 6.01
C LEU A 227 -15.81 2.04 5.86
N LEU A 228 -15.44 2.48 4.66
CA LEU A 228 -14.13 3.06 4.41
C LEU A 228 -13.93 4.35 5.20
N ARG A 229 -14.90 5.28 5.15
CA ARG A 229 -14.84 6.52 5.93
C ARG A 229 -14.58 6.24 7.41
N ARG A 230 -15.33 5.30 7.97
CA ARG A 230 -15.18 4.89 9.37
C ARG A 230 -13.82 4.29 9.63
N HIS A 231 -13.33 3.38 8.80
CA HIS A 231 -12.01 2.75 8.95
C HIS A 231 -10.90 3.80 9.01
N VAL A 232 -10.92 4.77 8.08
CA VAL A 232 -9.95 5.88 8.04
C VAL A 232 -10.01 6.71 9.33
N LEU A 233 -11.21 7.07 9.79
CA LEU A 233 -11.37 7.87 11.01
C LEU A 233 -10.95 7.10 12.27
N ASP A 234 -11.31 5.82 12.37
CA ASP A 234 -10.96 4.95 13.49
C ASP A 234 -9.43 4.77 13.56
N GLU A 235 -8.76 4.54 12.43
CA GLU A 235 -7.30 4.39 12.36
C GLU A 235 -6.57 5.67 12.82
N ASN A 236 -6.98 6.83 12.31
CA ASN A 236 -6.38 8.11 12.69
C ASN A 236 -6.61 8.45 14.16
N TYR A 237 -7.81 8.19 14.68
CA TYR A 237 -8.11 8.39 16.10
C TYR A 237 -7.24 7.51 17.00
N LEU A 238 -7.05 6.24 16.66
CA LEU A 238 -6.25 5.32 17.46
C LEU A 238 -4.78 5.72 17.51
N GLU A 239 -4.22 6.19 16.39
CA GLU A 239 -2.85 6.71 16.38
C GLU A 239 -2.72 7.98 17.21
N GLU A 240 -3.66 8.93 17.08
CA GLU A 240 -3.66 10.15 17.89
C GLU A 240 -3.79 9.81 19.38
N PHE A 241 -4.70 8.90 19.74
CA PHE A 241 -4.91 8.48 21.12
C PHE A 241 -3.63 7.87 21.71
N ARG A 242 -2.97 6.97 20.98
CA ARG A 242 -1.74 6.30 21.43
C ARG A 242 -0.58 7.28 21.62
N THR A 243 -0.49 8.32 20.81
CA THR A 243 0.65 9.26 20.78
C THR A 243 0.52 10.43 21.77
N ARG A 244 -0.65 10.62 22.41
CA ARG A 244 -0.89 11.70 23.41
C ARG A 244 -0.03 11.62 24.68
N GLY A 245 0.50 10.45 25.04
CA GLY A 245 1.38 10.30 26.19
C GLY A 245 1.48 8.87 26.72
N PRO A 246 2.36 8.62 27.71
CA PRO A 246 2.64 7.25 28.20
C PRO A 246 1.42 6.58 28.84
N ALA A 247 0.59 7.32 29.59
CA ALA A 247 -0.63 6.78 30.18
C ALA A 247 -1.65 6.34 29.11
N TYR A 248 -1.77 7.09 28.01
CA TYR A 248 -2.65 6.76 26.90
C TYR A 248 -2.13 5.56 26.10
N ALA A 249 -0.81 5.42 25.95
CA ALA A 249 -0.22 4.23 25.33
C ALA A 249 -0.51 2.96 26.13
N VAL A 250 -0.48 3.04 27.48
CA VAL A 250 -0.88 1.92 28.35
C VAL A 250 -2.38 1.65 28.22
N ALA A 251 -3.22 2.69 28.25
CA ALA A 251 -4.66 2.54 28.07
C ALA A 251 -5.01 1.91 26.72
N TYR A 252 -4.35 2.35 25.64
CA TYR A 252 -4.46 1.77 24.29
C TYR A 252 -4.08 0.29 24.31
N TRP A 253 -2.96 -0.07 24.94
CA TRP A 253 -2.53 -1.45 25.02
C TRP A 253 -3.55 -2.33 25.75
N VAL A 254 -4.08 -1.87 26.88
CA VAL A 254 -5.14 -2.59 27.62
C VAL A 254 -6.39 -2.73 26.75
N TRP A 255 -6.81 -1.67 26.09
CA TRP A 255 -8.00 -1.65 25.23
C TRP A 255 -7.87 -2.58 24.02
N TRP A 256 -6.69 -2.59 23.39
CA TRP A 256 -6.33 -3.49 22.30
C TRP A 256 -6.30 -4.95 22.76
N ALA A 257 -5.63 -5.23 23.88
CA ALA A 257 -5.47 -6.57 24.41
C ALA A 257 -6.83 -7.20 24.80
N THR A 258 -7.72 -6.40 25.39
CA THR A 258 -9.03 -6.86 25.86
C THR A 258 -10.07 -6.99 24.75
N SER A 259 -10.10 -6.05 23.79
CA SER A 259 -11.24 -5.90 22.88
C SER A 259 -10.89 -5.66 21.41
N ASP A 260 -9.60 -5.61 21.06
CA ASP A 260 -9.14 -5.13 19.76
C ASP A 260 -9.70 -3.74 19.45
N CYS A 261 -9.57 -2.83 20.42
CA CYS A 261 -10.12 -1.47 20.36
C CYS A 261 -11.64 -1.44 20.05
N GLY A 262 -12.40 -2.37 20.64
CA GLY A 262 -13.84 -2.49 20.47
C GLY A 262 -14.29 -3.22 19.19
N ARG A 263 -13.38 -3.89 18.47
CA ARG A 263 -13.70 -4.64 17.25
C ARG A 263 -14.07 -6.10 17.53
N SER A 264 -13.49 -6.71 18.57
CA SER A 264 -13.59 -8.15 18.83
C SER A 264 -14.40 -8.49 20.09
N VAL A 265 -15.67 -8.87 19.90
CA VAL A 265 -16.52 -9.46 20.95
C VAL A 265 -15.92 -10.77 21.45
N ALA A 266 -15.35 -11.58 20.56
CA ALA A 266 -14.77 -12.87 20.92
C ALA A 266 -13.59 -12.72 21.89
N ARG A 267 -12.69 -11.74 21.67
CA ARG A 267 -11.61 -11.41 22.62
C ARG A 267 -12.17 -10.99 23.97
N TRP A 268 -13.19 -10.13 23.96
CA TRP A 268 -13.82 -9.67 25.19
C TRP A 268 -14.42 -10.84 25.98
N THR A 269 -15.20 -11.70 25.33
CA THR A 269 -15.79 -12.90 25.95
C THR A 269 -14.72 -13.86 26.48
N ALA A 270 -13.62 -14.05 25.76
CA ALA A 270 -12.51 -14.89 26.22
C ALA A 270 -11.87 -14.34 27.50
N TRP A 271 -11.66 -13.02 27.58
CA TRP A 271 -11.17 -12.37 28.79
C TRP A 271 -12.15 -12.47 29.95
N THR A 272 -13.44 -12.26 29.70
CA THR A 272 -14.49 -12.44 30.72
C THR A 272 -14.46 -13.86 31.30
N LEU A 273 -14.34 -14.89 30.45
CA LEU A 273 -14.24 -16.27 30.90
C LEU A 273 -12.94 -16.53 31.69
N ALA A 274 -11.80 -16.03 31.21
CA ALA A 274 -10.52 -16.20 31.87
C ALA A 274 -10.50 -15.57 33.28
N ILE A 275 -11.15 -14.41 33.42
CA ILE A 275 -11.33 -13.74 34.71
C ILE A 275 -12.20 -14.57 35.65
N ALA A 276 -13.33 -15.09 35.17
CA ALA A 276 -14.20 -15.95 35.99
C ALA A 276 -13.42 -17.20 36.49
N LEU A 277 -12.60 -17.80 35.63
CA LEU A 277 -11.77 -18.94 36.04
C LEU A 277 -10.71 -18.53 37.08
N ALA A 278 -10.08 -17.37 36.92
CA ALA A 278 -9.09 -16.86 37.85
C ALA A 278 -9.68 -16.56 39.24
N TYR A 279 -10.86 -15.92 39.29
CA TYR A 279 -11.56 -15.68 40.55
C TYR A 279 -12.07 -16.97 41.19
N GLY A 280 -12.59 -17.91 40.40
CA GLY A 280 -12.96 -19.24 40.88
C GLY A 280 -11.79 -19.96 41.59
N PHE A 281 -10.57 -19.82 41.07
CA PHE A 281 -9.37 -20.34 41.74
C PHE A 281 -9.01 -19.53 43.00
N ALA A 282 -9.05 -18.20 42.93
CA ALA A 282 -8.76 -17.34 44.07
C ALA A 282 -9.72 -17.58 45.25
N PHE A 283 -10.99 -17.90 44.97
CA PHE A 283 -11.96 -18.23 46.01
C PHE A 283 -11.64 -19.52 46.77
N GLN A 284 -10.90 -20.47 46.17
CA GLN A 284 -10.43 -21.67 46.88
C GLN A 284 -9.35 -21.35 47.93
N LEU A 285 -8.71 -20.18 47.83
CA LEU A 285 -7.65 -19.75 48.74
C LEU A 285 -8.19 -18.96 49.94
N VAL A 286 -9.49 -18.66 49.96
CA VAL A 286 -10.15 -17.87 51.01
C VAL A 286 -11.34 -18.62 51.60
N THR A 287 -11.75 -18.24 52.80
CA THR A 287 -12.89 -18.86 53.48
C THR A 287 -14.21 -18.35 52.89
N MET A 288 -14.88 -19.20 52.13
CA MET A 288 -16.21 -18.99 51.55
C MET A 288 -17.16 -20.08 52.03
N ASP A 289 -18.36 -19.72 52.47
CA ASP A 289 -19.44 -20.68 52.75
C ASP A 289 -20.34 -20.82 51.52
N TYR A 290 -20.25 -21.96 50.84
CA TYR A 290 -21.03 -22.27 49.63
C TYR A 290 -22.37 -22.98 49.94
N GLY A 291 -22.75 -23.10 51.21
CA GLY A 291 -23.97 -23.78 51.64
C GLY A 291 -23.84 -25.31 51.72
N GLY A 292 -24.98 -26.00 51.82
CA GLY A 292 -25.04 -27.42 52.22
C GLY A 292 -24.64 -28.47 51.17
N HIS A 293 -24.39 -28.07 49.91
CA HIS A 293 -24.05 -28.97 48.81
C HIS A 293 -22.82 -28.47 48.03
N GLU A 294 -21.70 -28.30 48.73
CA GLU A 294 -20.44 -27.90 48.11
C GLU A 294 -19.89 -28.99 47.17
N THR A 295 -19.41 -28.56 46.01
CA THR A 295 -18.72 -29.40 45.02
C THR A 295 -17.44 -28.70 44.57
N TRP A 296 -16.55 -29.43 43.89
CA TRP A 296 -15.34 -28.84 43.31
C TRP A 296 -15.64 -27.70 42.31
N LEU A 297 -16.84 -27.67 41.73
CA LEU A 297 -17.28 -26.65 40.78
C LEU A 297 -17.84 -25.40 41.48
N SER A 298 -18.21 -25.50 42.76
CA SER A 298 -18.88 -24.42 43.50
C SER A 298 -18.15 -23.07 43.45
N PRO A 299 -16.80 -23.00 43.60
CA PRO A 299 -16.06 -21.73 43.49
C PRO A 299 -16.16 -21.09 42.10
N PHE A 300 -16.13 -21.90 41.04
CA PHE A 300 -16.20 -21.43 39.65
C PHE A 300 -17.62 -21.04 39.25
N TYR A 301 -18.62 -21.83 39.66
CA TYR A 301 -20.02 -21.49 39.50
C TYR A 301 -20.33 -20.13 40.15
N TYR A 302 -19.87 -19.96 41.39
CA TYR A 302 -20.05 -18.70 42.11
C TYR A 302 -19.40 -17.54 41.38
N SER A 303 -18.14 -17.65 40.98
CA SER A 303 -17.45 -16.61 40.21
C SER A 303 -18.20 -16.23 38.92
N VAL A 304 -18.67 -17.21 38.14
CA VAL A 304 -19.45 -16.93 36.93
C VAL A 304 -20.74 -16.17 37.26
N VAL A 305 -21.46 -16.57 38.30
CA VAL A 305 -22.69 -15.89 38.75
C VAL A 305 -22.36 -14.47 39.21
N THR A 306 -21.41 -14.30 40.12
CA THR A 306 -20.98 -12.98 40.63
C THR A 306 -20.57 -12.03 39.51
N LEU A 307 -19.84 -12.53 38.51
CA LEU A 307 -19.41 -11.74 37.36
C LEU A 307 -20.56 -11.36 36.40
N THR A 308 -21.57 -12.23 36.25
CA THR A 308 -22.64 -12.06 35.23
C THR A 308 -23.94 -11.47 35.76
N THR A 309 -24.37 -11.88 36.96
CA THR A 309 -25.63 -11.42 37.58
C THR A 309 -25.40 -10.25 38.53
N LEU A 310 -24.14 -9.89 38.80
CA LEU A 310 -23.74 -8.72 39.58
C LEU A 310 -24.36 -8.70 40.99
N GLY A 311 -24.73 -9.88 41.48
CA GLY A 311 -25.42 -10.08 42.75
C GLY A 311 -24.65 -11.03 43.65
N TYR A 312 -24.89 -10.89 44.95
CA TYR A 312 -24.54 -11.90 45.95
C TYR A 312 -25.53 -13.06 45.82
N GLY A 313 -25.04 -14.26 45.52
CA GLY A 313 -25.81 -15.48 45.79
C GLY A 313 -25.89 -15.74 47.30
N ASP A 314 -26.40 -16.90 47.70
CA ASP A 314 -26.47 -17.34 49.11
C ASP A 314 -25.08 -17.63 49.75
N VAL A 315 -23.99 -17.26 49.09
CA VAL A 315 -22.61 -17.54 49.52
C VAL A 315 -22.11 -16.42 50.42
N LEU A 316 -21.62 -16.77 51.61
CA LEU A 316 -21.18 -15.81 52.61
C LEU A 316 -19.66 -15.89 52.80
N PRO A 317 -18.90 -14.82 52.47
CA PRO A 317 -17.47 -14.79 52.74
C PRO A 317 -17.21 -14.69 54.24
N GLY A 318 -16.47 -15.67 54.75
CA GLY A 318 -16.16 -15.82 56.17
C GLY A 318 -15.00 -14.96 56.66
N SER A 319 -14.38 -14.16 55.79
CA SER A 319 -13.29 -13.25 56.13
C SER A 319 -13.38 -11.93 55.38
N VAL A 320 -12.74 -10.88 55.92
CA VAL A 320 -12.63 -9.57 55.27
C VAL A 320 -11.91 -9.69 53.92
N GLY A 321 -10.91 -10.56 53.81
CA GLY A 321 -10.21 -10.81 52.54
C GLY A 321 -11.13 -11.41 51.47
N ALA A 322 -11.99 -12.36 51.84
CA ALA A 322 -12.97 -12.94 50.94
C ALA A 322 -14.04 -11.91 50.51
N GLN A 323 -14.46 -11.02 51.42
CA GLN A 323 -15.36 -9.91 51.10
C GLN A 323 -14.73 -8.95 50.07
N MET A 324 -13.48 -8.54 50.29
CA MET A 324 -12.76 -7.67 49.36
C MET A 324 -12.61 -8.31 47.97
N LEU A 325 -12.30 -9.61 47.91
CA LEU A 325 -12.17 -10.35 46.66
C LEU A 325 -13.50 -10.44 45.90
N ALA A 326 -14.60 -10.72 46.59
CA ALA A 326 -15.93 -10.74 45.98
C ALA A 326 -16.33 -9.34 45.47
N MET A 327 -16.05 -8.28 46.24
CA MET A 327 -16.32 -6.90 45.83
C MET A 327 -15.52 -6.52 44.56
N SER A 328 -14.25 -6.92 44.48
CA SER A 328 -13.44 -6.62 43.29
C SER A 328 -13.93 -7.35 42.05
N GLU A 329 -14.43 -8.58 42.18
CA GLU A 329 -15.03 -9.31 41.07
C GLU A 329 -16.29 -8.63 40.55
N VAL A 330 -17.19 -8.18 41.44
CA VAL A 330 -18.43 -7.47 41.05
C VAL A 330 -18.09 -6.20 40.26
N ILE A 331 -17.16 -5.39 40.76
CA ILE A 331 -16.70 -4.17 40.07
C ILE A 331 -16.21 -4.51 38.65
N LEU A 332 -15.43 -5.58 38.53
CA LEU A 332 -14.88 -6.00 37.25
C LEU A 332 -15.96 -6.60 36.32
N GLY A 333 -16.97 -7.27 36.88
CA GLY A 333 -18.17 -7.72 36.17
C GLY A 333 -18.95 -6.57 35.55
N TYR A 334 -19.14 -5.46 36.28
CA TYR A 334 -19.76 -4.24 35.74
C TYR A 334 -18.99 -3.68 34.54
N LEU A 335 -17.66 -3.62 34.63
CA LEU A 335 -16.80 -3.18 33.53
C LEU A 335 -16.93 -4.11 32.32
N MET A 336 -16.94 -5.43 32.56
CA MET A 336 -17.10 -6.43 31.51
C MET A 336 -18.46 -6.33 30.81
N LEU A 337 -19.56 -6.22 31.55
CA LEU A 337 -20.89 -6.07 30.99
C LEU A 337 -21.02 -4.76 30.19
N GLY A 338 -20.54 -3.64 30.75
CA GLY A 338 -20.53 -2.35 30.06
C GLY A 338 -19.74 -2.39 28.75
N GLY A 339 -18.60 -3.08 28.73
CA GLY A 339 -17.82 -3.29 27.51
C GLY A 339 -18.54 -4.13 26.46
N VAL A 340 -19.21 -5.24 26.85
CA VAL A 340 -20.03 -6.04 25.91
C VAL A 340 -21.11 -5.16 25.28
N ILE A 341 -21.88 -4.44 26.09
CA ILE A 341 -22.97 -3.57 25.61
C ILE A 341 -22.42 -2.51 24.66
N SER A 342 -21.30 -1.88 25.00
CA SER A 342 -20.64 -0.87 24.15
C SER A 342 -20.21 -1.45 22.80
N ILE A 343 -19.56 -2.62 22.79
CA ILE A 343 -19.12 -3.29 21.56
C ILE A 343 -20.33 -3.71 20.71
N PHE A 344 -21.38 -4.25 21.32
CA PHE A 344 -22.61 -4.66 20.62
C PHE A 344 -23.36 -3.47 20.04
N SER A 345 -23.52 -2.39 20.82
CA SER A 345 -24.11 -1.13 20.34
C SER A 345 -23.35 -0.61 19.12
N ASN A 346 -22.01 -0.58 19.22
CA ASN A 346 -21.15 -0.20 18.11
C ASN A 346 -21.24 -1.11 16.89
N LYS A 347 -21.66 -2.38 17.03
CA LYS A 347 -21.87 -3.32 15.92
C LYS A 347 -23.28 -3.25 15.35
N LEU A 348 -24.30 -3.02 16.16
CA LEU A 348 -25.68 -2.87 15.71
C LEU A 348 -25.85 -1.56 14.94
N ALA A 349 -25.22 -0.47 15.41
CA ALA A 349 -25.12 0.77 14.66
C ALA A 349 -24.47 0.59 13.27
N ARG A 350 -23.61 -0.44 13.07
CA ARG A 350 -22.99 -0.72 11.74
C ARG A 350 -23.96 -1.23 10.68
N ARG A 351 -25.17 -1.67 11.05
CA ARG A 351 -26.16 -2.26 10.12
C ARG A 351 -27.32 -1.32 9.77
N GLY A 352 -27.43 -0.18 10.47
CA GLY A 352 -28.57 0.74 10.36
C GLY A 352 -28.37 1.95 9.45
N GLU A 353 -27.19 2.10 8.85
CA GLU A 353 -26.79 3.20 7.96
C GLU A 353 -26.24 2.64 6.64
#